data_AF-A0A7X7KPT0-F1
#
_entry.id   AF-A0A7X7KPT0-F1
#
_cell.length_a   1.000
_cell.length_b   1.000
_cell.length_c   1.000
_cell.angle_alpha   90.00
_cell.angle_beta   90.00
_cell.angle_gamma   90.00
#
_symmetry.space_group_name_H-M   'P 1'
#
loop_
_entity.id
_entity.type
_entity.pdbx_description
1 polymer ?
#
loop_
_entity_poly.entity_id
_entity_poly.type
_entity_poly.pdbx_seq_one_letter_code
_entity_poly.pdbx_strand_id
1 'polypeptide(L)'
;MTESDRIGRIRRQALALSPRRHGRARRAFVLVELIVVLIVLAVFSGMFGLSVSLARDKSKQSTCAGHLRHVASGWRQYAADHDGALVPLSVRLRDTGKSWEDVAAWPTLMKGYLDDPALEHVSPKSAAVALTAGGVLSCPAFTAGVGSHTPHFGMSHVAVQAGAGGWERLQDMPAPADTLVFAESRGFYVIGPTWGLQNLRYRHSGGTNAAFADGHIDWLTESALVDAAADYRGRAPWQPKPKEQAP
;
A
#
# COMPACT_ATOMS: atom_id res chain seq x y z
N MET A 1 91.94 18.70 -24.94
CA MET A 1 91.34 19.61 -23.95
C MET A 1 90.00 20.09 -24.51
N THR A 2 88.97 19.26 -24.65
CA THR A 2 88.08 18.57 -23.68
C THR A 2 87.07 19.49 -23.00
N GLU A 3 85.82 19.20 -23.32
CA GLU A 3 84.50 19.77 -22.99
C GLU A 3 84.15 19.81 -21.48
N SER A 4 85.16 19.85 -20.61
CA SER A 4 84.97 19.69 -19.15
C SER A 4 84.82 21.01 -18.38
N ASP A 5 84.91 22.17 -19.05
CA ASP A 5 85.06 23.48 -18.35
C ASP A 5 83.83 24.40 -18.40
N ARG A 6 82.68 23.91 -18.90
CA ARG A 6 81.41 24.67 -18.91
C ARG A 6 80.42 24.30 -17.80
N ILE A 7 80.70 23.29 -16.98
CA ILE A 7 79.78 22.78 -15.94
C ILE A 7 80.02 23.47 -14.56
N GLY A 8 80.92 24.46 -14.47
CA GLY A 8 81.28 25.12 -13.21
C GLY A 8 80.41 26.32 -12.78
N ARG A 9 79.49 26.83 -13.61
CA ARG A 9 78.86 28.15 -13.41
C ARG A 9 77.34 28.20 -13.22
N ILE A 10 76.69 27.08 -12.89
CA ILE A 10 75.26 27.05 -12.52
C ILE A 10 75.08 26.40 -11.14
N ARG A 11 75.72 26.94 -10.11
CA ARG A 11 75.57 26.42 -8.74
C ARG A 11 75.48 27.49 -7.65
N ARG A 12 74.98 28.68 -7.99
CA ARG A 12 74.72 29.76 -7.02
C ARG A 12 73.52 30.60 -7.42
N GLN A 13 72.32 30.02 -7.42
CA GLN A 13 71.05 30.76 -7.34
C GLN A 13 69.85 29.80 -7.18
N ALA A 14 69.86 29.03 -6.10
CA ALA A 14 68.66 28.35 -5.61
C ALA A 14 68.58 28.56 -4.08
N LEU A 15 68.60 29.82 -3.67
CA LEU A 15 68.20 30.27 -2.34
C LEU A 15 66.74 30.73 -2.46
N ALA A 16 65.91 30.25 -1.53
CA ALA A 16 64.46 30.45 -1.41
C ALA A 16 63.65 29.70 -2.49
N LEU A 17 62.87 28.67 -2.16
CA LEU A 17 61.85 28.65 -1.13
C LEU A 17 61.77 27.24 -0.50
N SER A 18 62.25 27.09 0.73
CA SER A 18 61.85 25.96 1.54
C SER A 18 60.38 26.19 1.92
N PRO A 19 59.43 25.30 1.58
CA PRO A 19 58.08 25.43 2.08
C PRO A 19 58.17 25.34 3.60
N ARG A 20 57.71 26.39 4.30
CA ARG A 20 57.48 26.31 5.74
C ARG A 20 56.49 25.18 5.93
N ARG A 21 56.97 24.03 6.40
CA ARG A 21 56.12 22.97 6.94
C ARG A 21 55.36 23.63 8.09
N HIS A 22 54.15 24.10 7.82
CA HIS A 22 53.22 24.45 8.87
C HIS A 22 53.10 23.17 9.69
N GLY A 23 53.71 23.16 10.88
CA GLY A 23 53.52 22.09 11.82
C GLY A 23 52.02 21.95 11.99
N ARG A 24 51.43 20.91 11.38
CA ARG A 24 50.04 20.55 11.65
C ARG A 24 50.03 20.25 13.13
N ALA A 25 49.60 21.22 13.93
CA ALA A 25 49.33 21.02 15.33
C ALA A 25 48.39 19.82 15.41
N ARG A 26 48.93 18.66 15.79
CA ARG A 26 48.12 17.47 16.02
C ARG A 26 47.27 17.81 17.23
N ARG A 27 46.01 18.17 16.99
CA ARG A 27 45.01 18.32 18.05
C ARG A 27 44.90 16.95 18.72
N ALA A 28 45.49 16.81 19.89
CA ALA A 28 45.30 15.65 20.73
C ALA A 28 43.86 15.70 21.22
N PHE A 29 43.02 14.84 20.68
CA PHE A 29 41.61 14.75 21.08
C PHE A 29 41.57 14.13 22.47
N VAL A 30 40.89 14.78 23.42
CA VAL A 30 40.77 14.26 24.77
C VAL A 30 39.80 13.07 24.74
N LEU A 31 40.16 11.95 25.35
CA LEU A 31 39.31 10.74 25.39
C LEU A 31 37.89 11.05 25.89
N VAL A 32 37.78 11.96 26.85
CA VAL A 32 36.50 12.43 27.41
C VAL A 32 35.63 13.12 26.36
N GLU A 33 36.21 13.91 25.47
CA GLU A 33 35.47 14.61 24.41
C GLU A 33 34.85 13.62 23.43
N LEU A 34 35.57 12.55 23.09
CA LEU A 34 35.05 11.49 22.24
C LEU A 34 33.94 10.69 22.93
N ILE A 35 34.09 10.40 24.21
CA ILE A 35 33.10 9.62 24.99
C ILE A 35 31.80 10.40 25.12
N VAL A 36 31.83 11.70 25.44
CA VAL A 36 30.62 12.53 25.55
C VAL A 36 29.86 12.56 24.22
N VAL A 37 30.56 12.69 23.09
CA VAL A 37 29.94 12.67 21.76
C VAL A 37 29.26 11.34 21.47
N LEU A 38 29.91 10.22 21.78
CA LEU A 38 29.31 8.89 21.59
C LEU A 38 28.09 8.67 22.48
N ILE A 39 28.11 9.14 23.73
CA ILE A 39 26.96 9.09 24.64
C ILE A 39 25.78 9.88 24.04
N VAL A 40 26.02 11.10 23.58
CA VAL A 40 24.97 11.94 22.98
C VAL A 40 24.42 11.31 21.69
N LEU A 41 25.27 10.76 20.83
CA LEU A 41 24.84 10.04 19.62
C LEU A 41 24.04 8.78 19.93
N ALA A 42 24.39 8.04 20.98
CA ALA A 42 23.65 6.85 21.41
C ALA A 42 22.23 7.21 21.89
N VAL A 43 22.10 8.27 22.70
CA VAL A 43 20.79 8.77 23.16
C VAL A 43 19.93 9.22 21.97
N PHE A 44 20.49 10.02 21.06
CA PHE A 44 19.75 10.47 19.88
C PHE A 44 19.32 9.29 19.00
N SER A 45 20.23 8.34 18.72
CA SER A 45 19.91 7.19 17.88
C SER A 45 18.75 6.35 18.45
N GLY A 46 18.64 6.24 19.78
CA GLY A 46 17.53 5.57 20.45
C GLY A 46 16.17 6.24 20.22
N MET A 47 16.09 7.57 20.37
CA MET A 47 14.84 8.34 20.15
C MET A 47 14.44 8.40 18.67
N PHE A 48 15.42 8.45 17.76
CA PHE A 48 15.17 8.45 16.32
C PHE A 48 14.62 7.11 15.83
N GLY A 49 15.01 5.98 16.43
CA GLY A 49 14.54 4.66 16.01
C GLY A 49 13.01 4.51 16.08
N LEU A 50 12.41 4.81 17.23
CA LEU A 50 10.96 4.66 17.44
C LEU A 50 10.13 5.61 16.57
N SER A 51 10.56 6.87 16.45
CA SER A 51 9.88 7.88 15.65
C SER A 51 9.93 7.56 14.15
N VAL A 52 11.06 7.07 13.65
CA VAL A 52 11.20 6.66 12.23
C VAL A 52 10.34 5.45 11.90
N SER A 53 10.19 4.48 12.82
CA SER A 53 9.30 3.33 12.58
C SER A 53 7.84 3.76 12.42
N LEU A 54 7.34 4.61 13.32
CA LEU A 54 5.98 5.13 13.24
C LEU A 54 5.76 5.96 11.97
N ALA A 55 6.73 6.81 11.61
CA ALA A 55 6.67 7.61 10.39
C ALA A 55 6.61 6.73 9.13
N ARG A 56 7.39 5.64 9.08
CA ARG A 56 7.36 4.67 7.97
C ARG A 56 6.01 3.98 7.86
N ASP A 57 5.42 3.56 8.97
CA ASP A 57 4.10 2.91 8.94
C ASP A 57 2.99 3.86 8.50
N LYS A 58 3.06 5.14 8.92
CA LYS A 58 2.14 6.18 8.44
C LYS A 58 2.35 6.53 6.97
N SER A 59 3.59 6.50 6.48
CA SER A 59 3.89 6.63 5.05
C SER A 59 3.27 5.48 4.25
N LYS A 60 3.48 4.22 4.68
CA LYS A 60 2.86 3.05 4.07
C LYS A 60 1.33 3.14 4.08
N GLN A 61 0.73 3.60 5.19
CA GLN A 61 -0.71 3.81 5.29
C GLN A 61 -1.20 4.82 4.25
N SER A 62 -0.48 5.93 4.09
CA SER A 62 -0.84 6.98 3.12
C SER A 62 -0.76 6.48 1.68
N THR A 63 0.29 5.71 1.34
CA THR A 63 0.42 5.06 0.02
C THR A 63 -0.70 4.03 -0.20
N CYS A 64 -1.01 3.21 0.80
CA CYS A 64 -2.09 2.23 0.77
C CYS A 64 -3.46 2.90 0.50
N ALA A 65 -3.75 4.00 1.19
CA ALA A 65 -4.93 4.81 0.94
C ALA A 65 -4.94 5.40 -0.48
N GLY A 66 -3.79 5.82 -1.02
CA GLY A 66 -3.66 6.26 -2.41
C GLY A 66 -3.99 5.16 -3.42
N HIS A 67 -3.51 3.94 -3.20
CA HIS A 67 -3.85 2.77 -4.01
C HIS A 67 -5.35 2.47 -3.96
N LEU A 68 -5.97 2.49 -2.77
CA LEU A 68 -7.42 2.33 -2.64
C LEU A 68 -8.22 3.43 -3.33
N ARG A 69 -7.79 4.69 -3.29
CA ARG A 69 -8.42 5.78 -4.07
C ARG A 69 -8.41 5.47 -5.56
N HIS A 70 -7.27 4.99 -6.06
CA HIS A 70 -7.15 4.62 -7.47
C HIS A 70 -8.12 3.48 -7.82
N VAL A 71 -8.19 2.44 -6.98
CA VAL A 71 -9.16 1.34 -7.15
C VAL A 71 -10.61 1.83 -7.13
N ALA A 72 -10.97 2.65 -6.15
CA ALA A 72 -12.32 3.18 -6.01
C ALA A 72 -12.71 4.09 -7.19
N SER A 73 -11.76 4.89 -7.69
CA SER A 73 -11.95 5.69 -8.91
C SER A 73 -12.23 4.81 -10.12
N GLY A 74 -11.41 3.78 -10.35
CA GLY A 74 -11.62 2.83 -11.45
C GLY A 74 -12.94 2.07 -11.35
N TRP A 75 -13.38 1.74 -10.13
CA TRP A 75 -14.67 1.10 -9.89
C TRP A 75 -15.86 2.00 -10.24
N ARG A 76 -15.78 3.29 -9.89
CA ARG A 76 -16.82 4.26 -10.27
C ARG A 76 -16.81 4.56 -11.77
N GLN A 77 -15.64 4.58 -12.40
CA GLN A 77 -15.52 4.73 -13.84
C GLN A 77 -16.15 3.52 -14.56
N TYR A 78 -15.90 2.30 -14.08
CA TYR A 78 -16.60 1.12 -14.59
C TYR A 78 -18.13 1.28 -14.50
N ALA A 79 -18.64 1.71 -13.34
CA ALA A 79 -20.08 1.92 -13.20
C ALA A 79 -20.61 2.99 -14.18
N ALA A 80 -19.85 4.06 -14.44
CA ALA A 80 -20.23 5.07 -15.42
C ALA A 80 -20.30 4.52 -16.86
N ASP A 81 -19.35 3.67 -17.24
CA ASP A 81 -19.27 3.09 -18.59
C ASP A 81 -20.27 1.93 -18.81
N HIS A 82 -20.86 1.39 -17.74
CA HIS A 82 -21.78 0.25 -17.76
C HIS A 82 -23.18 0.57 -17.21
N ASP A 83 -23.75 1.74 -17.52
CA ASP A 83 -25.11 2.14 -17.13
C ASP A 83 -25.40 2.03 -15.62
N GLY A 84 -24.40 2.37 -14.81
CA GLY A 84 -24.45 2.29 -13.35
C GLY A 84 -24.18 0.91 -12.79
N ALA A 85 -23.98 -0.14 -13.60
CA ALA A 85 -23.74 -1.49 -13.13
C ALA A 85 -22.44 -1.61 -12.33
N LEU A 86 -22.53 -2.23 -11.15
CA LEU A 86 -21.38 -2.44 -10.29
C LEU A 86 -20.54 -3.61 -10.80
N VAL A 87 -19.23 -3.51 -10.59
CA VAL A 87 -18.31 -4.61 -10.90
C VAL A 87 -18.72 -5.83 -10.07
N PRO A 88 -19.05 -6.96 -10.69
CA PRO A 88 -19.36 -8.18 -9.95
C PRO A 88 -18.09 -8.73 -9.28
N LEU A 89 -18.26 -9.38 -8.13
CA LEU A 89 -17.15 -10.00 -7.41
C LEU A 89 -16.38 -11.00 -8.30
N SER A 90 -17.14 -11.79 -9.06
CA SER A 90 -16.62 -12.64 -10.12
C SER A 90 -17.72 -13.02 -11.11
N VAL A 91 -17.31 -13.37 -12.33
CA VAL A 91 -18.19 -13.85 -13.40
C VAL A 91 -17.63 -15.15 -13.96
N ARG A 92 -18.52 -16.08 -14.31
CA ARG A 92 -18.13 -17.29 -15.02
C ARG A 92 -18.01 -16.97 -16.52
N LEU A 93 -16.80 -17.11 -17.06
CA LEU A 93 -16.46 -16.87 -18.46
C LEU A 93 -16.62 -18.12 -19.34
N ARG A 94 -16.48 -19.31 -18.76
CA ARG A 94 -16.46 -20.59 -19.46
C ARG A 94 -17.13 -21.68 -18.62
N ASP A 95 -17.48 -22.79 -19.23
CA ASP A 95 -18.05 -23.96 -18.54
C ASP A 95 -17.24 -25.21 -18.92
N THR A 96 -15.94 -25.19 -18.60
CA THR A 96 -15.02 -26.30 -18.90
C THR A 96 -15.03 -27.39 -17.83
N GLY A 97 -15.85 -27.22 -16.78
CA GLY A 97 -15.87 -28.10 -15.60
C GLY A 97 -14.73 -27.83 -14.62
N LYS A 98 -13.87 -26.82 -14.87
CA LYS A 98 -12.77 -26.42 -13.99
C LYS A 98 -13.08 -25.07 -13.34
N SER A 99 -13.64 -25.13 -12.14
CA SER A 99 -14.22 -23.98 -11.42
C SER A 99 -13.31 -22.75 -11.29
N TRP A 100 -11.99 -22.92 -11.17
CA TRP A 100 -11.05 -21.81 -10.99
C TRP A 100 -10.54 -21.23 -12.32
N GLU A 101 -10.47 -22.01 -13.41
CA GLU A 101 -10.10 -21.51 -14.74
C GLU A 101 -11.25 -20.78 -15.44
N ASP A 102 -12.48 -21.10 -15.03
CA ASP A 102 -13.72 -20.67 -15.65
C ASP A 102 -14.23 -19.32 -15.12
N VAL A 103 -13.56 -18.71 -14.13
CA VAL A 103 -14.07 -17.55 -13.40
C VAL A 103 -13.10 -16.37 -13.46
N ALA A 104 -13.56 -15.23 -13.97
CA ALA A 104 -12.85 -13.95 -13.85
C ALA A 104 -13.32 -13.20 -12.61
N ALA A 105 -12.37 -12.75 -11.80
CA ALA A 105 -12.66 -11.93 -10.63
C ALA A 105 -12.62 -10.44 -10.95
N TRP A 106 -13.15 -9.63 -10.04
CA TRP A 106 -13.19 -8.17 -10.16
C TRP A 106 -11.87 -7.50 -10.58
N PRO A 107 -10.66 -7.92 -10.13
CA PRO A 107 -9.41 -7.28 -10.57
C PRO A 107 -9.16 -7.44 -12.06
N THR A 108 -9.53 -8.59 -12.61
CA THR A 108 -9.44 -8.87 -14.05
C THR A 108 -10.43 -8.00 -14.83
N LEU A 109 -11.66 -7.86 -14.32
CA LEU A 109 -12.69 -7.03 -14.94
C LEU A 109 -12.33 -5.54 -14.92
N MET A 110 -11.63 -5.10 -13.88
CA MET A 110 -11.20 -3.71 -13.71
C MET A 110 -9.83 -3.39 -14.33
N LYS A 111 -9.16 -4.35 -14.97
CA LYS A 111 -7.81 -4.16 -15.51
C LYS A 111 -7.68 -2.92 -16.41
N GLY A 112 -8.68 -2.65 -17.26
CA GLY A 112 -8.68 -1.48 -18.14
C GLY A 112 -8.89 -0.13 -17.43
N TYR A 113 -9.37 -0.14 -16.19
CA TYR A 113 -9.69 1.04 -15.40
C TYR A 113 -8.63 1.38 -14.34
N LEU A 114 -7.67 0.46 -14.12
CA LEU A 114 -6.64 0.59 -13.08
C LEU A 114 -5.29 1.04 -13.62
N ASP A 115 -5.12 1.07 -14.95
CA ASP A 115 -3.92 1.51 -15.69
C ASP A 115 -2.58 1.09 -15.04
N ASP A 116 -2.53 -0.16 -14.58
CA ASP A 116 -1.38 -0.70 -13.85
C ASP A 116 -0.70 -1.81 -14.67
N PRO A 117 0.56 -1.63 -15.10
CA PRO A 117 1.30 -2.64 -15.84
C PRO A 117 1.49 -3.94 -15.03
N ALA A 118 1.46 -3.88 -13.68
CA ALA A 118 1.48 -5.09 -12.86
C ALA A 118 0.25 -5.98 -13.10
N LEU A 119 -0.85 -5.42 -13.63
CA LEU A 119 -2.04 -6.16 -14.01
C LEU A 119 -1.98 -6.75 -15.42
N GLU A 120 -0.96 -6.44 -16.22
CA GLU A 120 -0.81 -6.98 -17.58
C GLU A 120 -0.77 -8.51 -17.57
N HIS A 121 -0.06 -9.08 -16.61
CA HIS A 121 0.08 -10.52 -16.46
C HIS A 121 -1.04 -11.16 -15.64
N VAL A 122 -2.00 -10.39 -15.12
CA VAL A 122 -3.15 -10.95 -14.40
C VAL A 122 -3.99 -11.77 -15.36
N SER A 123 -3.87 -13.09 -15.25
CA SER A 123 -4.67 -14.02 -16.03
C SER A 123 -6.14 -13.94 -15.59
N PRO A 124 -7.10 -13.99 -16.52
CA PRO A 124 -8.51 -14.14 -16.15
C PRO A 124 -8.81 -15.41 -15.36
N LYS A 125 -7.86 -16.36 -15.32
CA LYS A 125 -7.99 -17.67 -14.70
C LYS A 125 -7.78 -17.69 -13.19
N SER A 126 -7.56 -16.54 -12.56
CA SER A 126 -7.62 -16.44 -11.12
C SER A 126 -7.42 -14.99 -10.64
N ALA A 127 -8.15 -14.61 -9.60
CA ALA A 127 -7.78 -13.52 -8.69
C ALA A 127 -6.41 -13.76 -8.00
N ALA A 128 -5.67 -14.77 -8.44
CA ALA A 128 -4.49 -15.34 -7.84
C ALA A 128 -3.20 -14.79 -8.53
N VAL A 129 -3.31 -14.13 -9.69
CA VAL A 129 -2.10 -13.87 -10.47
C VAL A 129 -1.34 -12.63 -9.99
N ALA A 130 -0.20 -12.92 -9.34
CA ALA A 130 1.03 -12.14 -9.30
C ALA A 130 0.99 -10.71 -8.74
N LEU A 131 0.45 -10.52 -7.53
CA LEU A 131 0.77 -9.32 -6.72
C LEU A 131 2.08 -9.44 -5.95
N THR A 132 2.97 -10.31 -6.42
CA THR A 132 4.33 -10.49 -5.91
C THR A 132 5.20 -9.25 -6.14
N ALA A 133 4.76 -8.26 -6.93
CA ALA A 133 5.51 -7.04 -7.22
C ALA A 133 4.60 -5.78 -7.27
N GLY A 134 4.37 -5.14 -6.12
CA GLY A 134 4.27 -3.67 -6.02
C GLY A 134 3.27 -2.88 -6.89
N GLY A 135 2.10 -3.43 -7.26
CA GLY A 135 1.07 -2.71 -8.03
C GLY A 135 0.02 -1.97 -7.19
N VAL A 136 -0.96 -1.35 -7.86
CA VAL A 136 -2.12 -0.64 -7.28
C VAL A 136 -2.99 -1.54 -6.41
N LEU A 137 -2.94 -2.85 -6.60
CA LEU A 137 -3.66 -3.81 -5.75
C LEU A 137 -2.84 -4.34 -4.57
N SER A 138 -1.64 -3.80 -4.36
CA SER A 138 -0.74 -4.19 -3.28
C SER A 138 -0.73 -3.15 -2.16
N CYS A 139 -0.90 -3.62 -0.93
CA CYS A 139 -0.61 -2.85 0.28
C CYS A 139 0.90 -2.90 0.60
N PRO A 140 1.59 -1.76 0.79
CA PRO A 140 3.03 -1.68 1.09
C PRO A 140 3.40 -2.12 2.52
N ALA A 141 2.42 -2.27 3.41
CA ALA A 141 2.62 -2.89 4.73
C ALA A 141 2.57 -4.43 4.69
N PHE A 142 2.26 -5.03 3.54
CA PHE A 142 2.28 -6.48 3.42
C PHE A 142 3.70 -7.01 3.37
N THR A 143 4.04 -7.84 4.35
CA THR A 143 5.28 -8.60 4.40
C THR A 143 4.94 -10.08 4.60
N ALA A 144 4.61 -10.82 3.53
CA ALA A 144 4.55 -12.28 3.57
C ALA A 144 4.78 -12.92 2.19
N GLY A 145 5.35 -14.13 2.24
CA GLY A 145 6.07 -14.81 1.17
C GLY A 145 5.31 -15.11 -0.12
N VAL A 146 6.11 -15.33 -1.16
CA VAL A 146 5.77 -15.94 -2.45
C VAL A 146 4.70 -17.02 -2.25
N GLY A 147 3.46 -16.76 -2.70
CA GLY A 147 2.34 -17.69 -2.60
C GLY A 147 1.01 -17.11 -2.12
N SER A 148 0.97 -15.89 -1.57
CA SER A 148 -0.31 -15.18 -1.40
C SER A 148 -0.73 -14.57 -2.73
N HIS A 149 -1.49 -15.36 -3.47
CA HIS A 149 -1.91 -15.04 -4.81
C HIS A 149 -3.04 -13.98 -4.86
N THR A 150 -3.70 -13.66 -3.73
CA THR A 150 -4.86 -12.76 -3.69
C THR A 150 -4.50 -11.27 -3.58
N PRO A 151 -5.27 -10.35 -4.20
CA PRO A 151 -5.32 -8.93 -3.88
C PRO A 151 -5.19 -8.61 -2.40
N HIS A 152 -4.37 -7.60 -2.09
CA HIS A 152 -4.27 -7.06 -0.73
C HIS A 152 -5.48 -6.20 -0.39
N PHE A 153 -6.22 -5.77 -1.39
CA PHE A 153 -7.52 -5.13 -1.27
C PHE A 153 -8.62 -6.08 -1.72
N GLY A 154 -9.72 -6.09 -1.01
CA GLY A 154 -10.89 -6.89 -1.31
C GLY A 154 -12.09 -6.05 -1.57
N MET A 155 -13.03 -6.63 -2.30
CA MET A 155 -14.36 -6.06 -2.47
C MET A 155 -15.34 -6.73 -1.48
N SER A 156 -16.30 -5.95 -0.99
CA SER A 156 -17.34 -6.41 -0.08
C SER A 156 -18.23 -7.43 -0.77
N HIS A 157 -18.30 -8.65 -0.22
CA HIS A 157 -19.20 -9.69 -0.73
C HIS A 157 -20.68 -9.30 -0.56
N VAL A 158 -21.03 -8.56 0.48
CA VAL A 158 -22.43 -8.19 0.76
C VAL A 158 -22.86 -6.99 -0.06
N ALA A 159 -21.99 -6.01 -0.29
CA ALA A 159 -22.38 -4.79 -1.00
C ALA A 159 -22.55 -5.03 -2.52
N VAL A 160 -21.76 -5.90 -3.14
CA VAL A 160 -21.66 -5.95 -4.62
C VAL A 160 -22.11 -7.27 -5.26
N GLN A 161 -22.51 -8.26 -4.47
CA GLN A 161 -22.96 -9.54 -5.01
C GLN A 161 -24.48 -9.61 -5.05
N ALA A 162 -25.04 -9.55 -6.26
CA ALA A 162 -26.46 -9.64 -6.57
C ALA A 162 -27.20 -10.77 -5.83
N GLY A 163 -26.55 -11.95 -5.68
CA GLY A 163 -27.11 -13.12 -4.99
C GLY A 163 -26.96 -13.14 -3.46
N ALA A 164 -26.21 -12.20 -2.87
CA ALA A 164 -25.99 -12.09 -1.43
C ALA A 164 -26.78 -10.92 -0.80
N GLY A 165 -27.72 -10.34 -1.54
CA GLY A 165 -28.48 -9.15 -1.13
C GLY A 165 -27.79 -7.81 -1.43
N GLY A 166 -26.72 -7.83 -2.22
CA GLY A 166 -26.02 -6.62 -2.67
C GLY A 166 -26.78 -5.85 -3.75
N TRP A 167 -26.29 -4.65 -4.05
CA TRP A 167 -26.83 -3.85 -5.15
C TRP A 167 -26.14 -4.19 -6.45
N GLU A 168 -26.90 -4.08 -7.54
CA GLU A 168 -26.38 -4.30 -8.89
C GLU A 168 -26.00 -3.00 -9.56
N ARG A 169 -26.54 -1.88 -9.10
CA ARG A 169 -26.28 -0.55 -9.65
C ARG A 169 -25.92 0.45 -8.57
N LEU A 170 -24.99 1.34 -8.88
CA LEU A 170 -24.53 2.39 -7.96
C LEU A 170 -25.66 3.34 -7.56
N GLN A 171 -26.55 3.66 -8.50
CA GLN A 171 -27.68 4.58 -8.30
C GLN A 171 -28.77 4.02 -7.38
N ASP A 172 -28.84 2.69 -7.24
CA ASP A 172 -29.83 2.02 -6.38
C ASP A 172 -29.33 1.93 -4.93
N MET A 173 -28.11 2.39 -4.67
CA MET A 173 -27.46 2.33 -3.37
C MET A 173 -27.90 3.55 -2.53
N PRO A 174 -28.68 3.35 -1.46
CA PRO A 174 -29.36 4.43 -0.75
C PRO A 174 -28.41 5.35 0.03
N ALA A 175 -27.20 4.88 0.35
CA ALA A 175 -26.22 5.65 1.11
C ALA A 175 -24.78 5.29 0.65
N PRO A 176 -24.31 5.82 -0.50
CA PRO A 176 -23.00 5.45 -1.07
C PRO A 176 -21.81 5.86 -0.21
N ALA A 177 -21.88 7.03 0.46
CA ALA A 177 -20.89 7.48 1.45
C ALA A 177 -20.86 6.61 2.71
N ASP A 178 -21.86 5.76 2.86
CA ASP A 178 -22.13 4.93 4.02
C ASP A 178 -22.12 3.45 3.59
N THR A 179 -21.39 3.13 2.51
CA THR A 179 -21.27 1.75 2.02
C THR A 179 -19.82 1.40 1.78
N LEU A 180 -19.28 0.49 2.60
CA LEU A 180 -17.94 -0.07 2.43
C LEU A 180 -17.90 -0.95 1.18
N VAL A 181 -17.05 -0.59 0.21
CA VAL A 181 -16.88 -1.36 -1.04
C VAL A 181 -15.54 -2.05 -1.06
N PHE A 182 -14.45 -1.31 -0.85
CA PHE A 182 -13.11 -1.89 -0.80
C PHE A 182 -12.48 -1.72 0.57
N ALA A 183 -11.68 -2.68 0.99
CA ALA A 183 -10.89 -2.59 2.21
C ALA A 183 -9.69 -3.52 2.11
N GLU A 184 -8.70 -3.35 2.97
CA GLU A 184 -7.58 -4.29 2.98
C GLU A 184 -8.05 -5.66 3.46
N SER A 185 -7.69 -6.69 2.70
CA SER A 185 -8.21 -8.04 2.88
C SER A 185 -7.20 -9.11 2.46
N ARG A 186 -7.66 -10.36 2.44
CA ARG A 186 -7.06 -11.47 1.70
C ARG A 186 -8.07 -11.98 0.66
N GLY A 187 -8.21 -11.30 -0.47
CA GLY A 187 -9.23 -11.61 -1.47
C GLY A 187 -10.51 -10.82 -1.25
N PHE A 188 -11.69 -11.44 -1.16
CA PHE A 188 -12.93 -10.73 -0.79
C PHE A 188 -13.04 -10.61 0.73
N TYR A 189 -13.89 -9.71 1.22
CA TYR A 189 -14.24 -9.66 2.64
C TYR A 189 -15.76 -9.69 2.84
N VAL A 190 -16.16 -10.04 4.05
CA VAL A 190 -17.57 -10.12 4.44
C VAL A 190 -17.78 -9.32 5.72
N ILE A 191 -18.80 -8.47 5.73
CA ILE A 191 -19.37 -7.83 6.92
C ILE A 191 -20.88 -8.06 6.82
N GLY A 192 -21.40 -9.03 7.57
CA GLY A 192 -22.77 -9.53 7.34
C GLY A 192 -23.39 -10.30 8.52
N PRO A 193 -24.71 -10.54 8.50
CA PRO A 193 -25.43 -11.22 9.59
C PRO A 193 -25.08 -12.70 9.68
N THR A 194 -24.84 -13.29 8.51
CA THR A 194 -24.75 -14.72 8.30
C THR A 194 -23.32 -15.22 8.49
N TRP A 195 -22.34 -14.39 8.16
CA TRP A 195 -20.92 -14.77 8.11
C TRP A 195 -20.04 -13.93 9.05
N GLY A 196 -20.60 -12.89 9.69
CA GLY A 196 -19.87 -11.98 10.56
C GLY A 196 -18.82 -11.17 9.81
N LEU A 197 -17.67 -10.97 10.47
CA LEU A 197 -16.50 -10.28 9.94
C LEU A 197 -15.47 -11.28 9.43
N GLN A 198 -15.19 -11.30 8.12
CA GLN A 198 -14.25 -12.24 7.52
C GLN A 198 -13.27 -11.57 6.57
N ASN A 199 -12.06 -12.12 6.52
CA ASN A 199 -11.00 -11.82 5.55
C ASN A 199 -10.45 -10.38 5.51
N LEU A 200 -11.00 -9.44 6.28
CA LEU A 200 -10.38 -8.12 6.51
C LEU A 200 -9.02 -8.25 7.17
N ARG A 201 -8.15 -7.27 6.90
CA ARG A 201 -6.79 -7.20 7.46
C ARG A 201 -6.54 -5.79 7.98
N TYR A 202 -5.95 -5.73 9.17
CA TYR A 202 -5.66 -4.49 9.88
C TYR A 202 -4.17 -4.16 9.79
N ARG A 203 -3.69 -3.82 8.59
CA ARG A 203 -2.24 -3.71 8.30
C ARG A 203 -1.65 -2.36 8.73
N HIS A 204 -2.48 -1.40 9.14
CA HIS A 204 -2.03 -0.06 9.51
C HIS A 204 -2.54 0.34 10.89
N SER A 205 -1.62 0.36 11.86
CA SER A 205 -1.84 0.92 13.21
C SER A 205 -3.09 0.39 13.94
N GLY A 206 -3.42 -0.91 13.78
CA GLY A 206 -4.61 -1.51 14.42
C GLY A 206 -5.93 -1.27 13.67
N GLY A 207 -5.85 -0.84 12.41
CA GLY A 207 -6.99 -0.62 11.55
C GLY A 207 -6.69 -0.89 10.08
N THR A 208 -7.65 -0.58 9.23
CA THR A 208 -7.62 -0.82 7.79
C THR A 208 -8.05 0.46 7.06
N ASN A 209 -7.41 0.75 5.92
CA ASN A 209 -7.98 1.75 5.03
C ASN A 209 -9.12 1.09 4.25
N ALA A 210 -10.21 1.82 4.09
CA ALA A 210 -11.36 1.35 3.35
C ALA A 210 -11.90 2.43 2.42
N ALA A 211 -12.36 1.99 1.25
CA ALA A 211 -13.02 2.80 0.25
C ALA A 211 -14.53 2.60 0.31
N PHE A 212 -15.23 3.71 0.25
CA PHE A 212 -16.69 3.77 0.23
C PHE A 212 -17.21 3.88 -1.20
N ALA A 213 -18.50 3.65 -1.41
CA ALA A 213 -19.09 3.63 -2.74
C ALA A 213 -19.13 5.02 -3.41
N ASP A 214 -19.10 6.10 -2.64
CA ASP A 214 -18.87 7.45 -3.15
C ASP A 214 -17.38 7.74 -3.46
N GLY A 215 -16.48 6.78 -3.22
CA GLY A 215 -15.05 6.87 -3.55
C GLY A 215 -14.17 7.57 -2.52
N HIS A 216 -14.70 8.06 -1.40
CA HIS A 216 -13.82 8.53 -0.32
C HIS A 216 -13.14 7.35 0.39
N ILE A 217 -12.00 7.64 1.02
CA ILE A 217 -11.26 6.67 1.82
C ILE A 217 -11.25 7.13 3.26
N ASP A 218 -11.59 6.21 4.16
CA ASP A 218 -11.45 6.41 5.60
C ASP A 218 -10.61 5.28 6.22
N TRP A 219 -10.09 5.54 7.40
CA TRP A 219 -9.38 4.55 8.20
C TRP A 219 -10.26 4.07 9.34
N LEU A 220 -10.54 2.77 9.33
CA LEU A 220 -11.42 2.13 10.31
C LEU A 220 -10.60 1.28 11.27
N THR A 221 -10.86 1.43 12.58
CA THR A 221 -10.24 0.58 13.59
C THR A 221 -10.82 -0.83 13.53
N GLU A 222 -10.02 -1.82 13.94
CA GLU A 222 -10.50 -3.19 14.12
C GLU A 222 -11.72 -3.26 15.04
N SER A 223 -11.71 -2.52 16.15
CA SER A 223 -12.83 -2.50 17.09
C SER A 223 -14.12 -1.98 16.45
N ALA A 224 -14.06 -0.88 15.69
CA ALA A 224 -15.23 -0.33 15.02
C ALA A 224 -15.84 -1.32 14.02
N LEU A 225 -14.99 -2.06 13.29
CA LEU A 225 -15.42 -3.07 12.33
C LEU A 225 -16.02 -4.31 13.01
N VAL A 226 -15.47 -4.72 14.16
CA VAL A 226 -16.01 -5.82 14.98
C VAL A 226 -17.36 -5.43 15.59
N ASP A 227 -17.46 -4.23 16.16
CA ASP A 227 -18.70 -3.73 16.75
C ASP A 227 -19.79 -3.60 15.69
N ALA A 228 -19.46 -3.10 14.50
CA ALA A 228 -20.37 -3.03 13.37
C ALA A 228 -20.84 -4.41 12.87
N ALA A 229 -19.98 -5.42 12.91
CA ALA A 229 -20.35 -6.78 12.56
C ALA A 229 -21.25 -7.42 13.63
N ALA A 230 -21.03 -7.09 14.91
CA ALA A 230 -21.85 -7.57 16.02
C ALA A 230 -23.24 -6.91 16.06
N ASP A 231 -23.31 -5.60 15.78
CA ASP A 231 -24.55 -4.83 15.70
C ASP A 231 -25.13 -4.78 14.27
N TYR A 232 -24.96 -5.87 13.53
CA TYR A 232 -25.39 -5.96 12.13
C TYR A 232 -26.90 -5.62 11.93
N ARG A 233 -27.74 -5.86 12.93
CA ARG A 233 -29.18 -5.52 12.88
C ARG A 233 -29.49 -4.10 13.38
N GLY A 234 -28.54 -3.40 14.03
CA GLY A 234 -28.75 -2.12 14.72
C GLY A 234 -28.12 -0.88 14.07
N ARG A 235 -27.38 -1.05 12.96
CA ARG A 235 -26.76 -0.02 12.07
C ARG A 235 -25.27 0.18 12.30
N ALA A 236 -24.46 -0.28 11.36
CA ALA A 236 -23.18 0.36 11.08
C ALA A 236 -23.37 1.42 9.96
N PRO A 237 -22.76 2.60 10.06
CA PRO A 237 -22.90 3.63 9.05
C PRO A 237 -22.36 3.19 7.69
N TRP A 238 -21.47 2.21 7.60
CA TRP A 238 -20.87 1.74 6.34
C TRP A 238 -21.52 0.48 5.75
N GLN A 239 -22.73 0.12 6.18
CA GLN A 239 -23.41 -1.11 5.77
C GLN A 239 -24.51 -0.90 4.73
N PRO A 240 -24.69 -1.89 3.83
CA PRO A 240 -25.89 -2.01 3.02
C PRO A 240 -27.17 -2.04 3.85
N LYS A 241 -28.04 -1.04 3.66
CA LYS A 241 -29.42 -1.17 4.10
C LYS A 241 -30.03 -2.36 3.35
N PRO A 242 -30.68 -3.32 4.05
CA PRO A 242 -31.45 -4.35 3.37
C PRO A 242 -32.41 -3.68 2.39
N LYS A 243 -32.57 -4.25 1.19
CA LYS A 243 -33.68 -3.84 0.31
C LYS A 243 -34.96 -4.01 1.14
N GLU A 244 -35.56 -2.91 1.54
CA GLU A 244 -36.88 -2.92 2.15
C GLU A 244 -37.78 -3.62 1.13
N GLN A 245 -38.32 -4.79 1.50
CA GLN A 245 -39.21 -5.52 0.61
C GLN A 245 -40.37 -4.59 0.33
N ALA A 246 -40.42 -4.07 -0.89
CA ALA A 246 -41.56 -3.28 -1.34
C ALA A 246 -42.83 -4.14 -1.10
N PRO A 247 -43.89 -3.55 -0.50
CA PRO A 247 -45.14 -4.28 -0.27
C PRO A 247 -45.79 -4.74 -1.57
#